data_AF-A0A397SX34-F1
#
_entry.id   AF-A0A397SX34-F1
#
_cell.length_a   1.000
_cell.length_b   1.000
_cell.length_c   1.000
_cell.angle_alpha   90.00
_cell.angle_beta   90.00
_cell.angle_gamma   90.00
#
_symmetry.space_group_name_H-M   'P 1'
#
loop_
_entity.id
_entity.type
_entity.pdbx_description
1 polymer ?
#
loop_
_entity_poly.entity_id
_entity_poly.type
_entity_poly.pdbx_seq_one_letter_code
_entity_poly.pdbx_strand_id
1 'polypeptide(L)'
;MERVELVKRLSLLEEQKNLFLENIETAKTNGWLKDDDDDDDREEIEAEKLTAVNMVNADNTVLEQQSLSTLDFRVHHLEKSILGFDPITKKASAHEKFKEQLSLLKRVDEIKKEFNTIIRERDGADGLKSFLEIYDQVSELISPFKDSALAMERVILTPEAKAEIVASSSEELGLVAENLKQIDELQTIIEAPEFKGLDRLLPQLTPIETIHIDQAAKMNESSARITCLLEKYNGIVNTLSEIFISWDQILSTIDANISALERARRN
;
A
#
# COMPACT_ATOMS: atom_id res chain seq x y z
N MET A 1 22.41 -35.42 -21.91
CA MET A 1 21.52 -34.28 -22.24
C MET A 1 21.53 -33.24 -21.12
N GLU A 2 21.38 -33.64 -19.85
CA GLU A 2 21.32 -32.75 -18.68
C GLU A 2 22.54 -31.84 -18.46
N ARG A 3 23.77 -32.31 -18.72
CA ARG A 3 24.98 -31.48 -18.59
C ARG A 3 25.00 -30.28 -19.54
N VAL A 4 24.42 -30.42 -20.73
CA VAL A 4 24.35 -29.31 -21.70
C VAL A 4 23.34 -28.26 -21.25
N GLU A 5 22.26 -28.70 -20.60
CA GLU A 5 21.24 -27.80 -20.06
C GLU A 5 21.73 -27.03 -18.83
N LEU A 6 22.50 -27.68 -17.95
CA LEU A 6 23.15 -27.02 -16.81
C LEU A 6 24.15 -25.95 -17.25
N VAL A 7 24.97 -26.23 -18.27
CA VAL A 7 25.90 -25.24 -18.83
C VAL A 7 25.14 -24.06 -19.45
N LYS A 8 24.00 -24.32 -20.10
CA LYS A 8 23.16 -23.25 -20.66
C LYS A 8 22.53 -22.38 -19.56
N ARG A 9 22.08 -22.97 -18.45
CA ARG A 9 21.53 -22.23 -17.30
C ARG A 9 22.61 -21.42 -16.58
N LEU A 10 23.82 -21.97 -16.42
CA LEU A 10 24.96 -21.24 -15.84
C LEU A 10 25.38 -20.07 -16.73
N SER A 11 25.42 -20.25 -18.05
CA SER A 11 25.69 -19.17 -19.00
C SER A 11 24.64 -18.06 -18.92
N LEU A 12 23.35 -18.42 -18.76
CA LEU A 12 22.26 -17.46 -18.62
C LEU A 12 22.37 -16.66 -17.31
N LEU A 13 22.76 -17.33 -16.22
CA LEU A 13 23.00 -16.70 -14.92
C LEU A 13 24.20 -15.74 -14.94
N GLU A 14 25.28 -16.11 -15.63
CA GLU A 14 26.45 -15.25 -15.84
C GLU A 14 26.08 -14.00 -16.64
N GLU A 15 25.25 -14.14 -17.68
CA GLU A 15 24.77 -13.05 -18.51
C GLU A 15 23.84 -12.11 -17.72
N GLN A 16 22.94 -12.66 -16.89
CA GLN A 16 22.10 -11.87 -15.98
C GLN A 16 22.91 -11.12 -14.93
N LYS A 17 23.96 -11.75 -14.38
CA LYS A 17 24.87 -11.10 -13.43
C LYS A 17 25.61 -9.93 -14.08
N ASN A 18 26.08 -10.09 -15.32
CA ASN A 18 26.78 -9.03 -16.03
C ASN A 18 25.86 -7.84 -16.36
N LEU A 19 24.62 -8.10 -16.78
CA LEU A 19 23.59 -7.06 -16.94
C LEU A 19 23.30 -6.30 -15.64
N PHE A 20 23.29 -6.99 -14.50
CA PHE A 20 23.08 -6.36 -13.20
C PHE A 20 24.26 -5.46 -12.80
N LEU A 21 25.50 -5.88 -13.06
CA LEU A 21 26.69 -5.09 -12.79
C LEU A 21 26.75 -3.83 -13.68
N GLU A 22 26.38 -3.95 -14.96
CA GLU A 22 26.31 -2.82 -15.89
C GLU A 22 25.22 -1.81 -15.48
N ASN A 23 24.09 -2.28 -14.95
CA ASN A 23 23.05 -1.43 -14.37
C ASN A 23 23.51 -0.69 -13.10
N ILE A 24 24.37 -1.30 -12.28
CA ILE A 24 24.95 -0.64 -11.11
C ILE A 24 25.97 0.42 -11.53
N GLU A 25 26.82 0.13 -12.51
CA GLU A 25 27.78 1.11 -13.03
C GLU A 25 27.07 2.29 -13.70
N THR A 26 25.99 2.06 -14.43
CA THR A 26 25.16 3.13 -14.99
C THR A 26 24.40 3.91 -13.90
N ALA A 27 23.99 3.28 -12.81
CA ALA A 27 23.41 3.99 -11.66
C ALA A 27 24.45 4.86 -10.92
N LYS A 28 25.72 4.43 -10.87
CA LYS A 28 26.84 5.23 -10.34
C LYS A 28 27.17 6.43 -11.25
N THR A 29 27.23 6.23 -12.57
CA THR A 29 27.53 7.35 -13.51
C THR A 29 26.40 8.36 -13.63
N ASN A 30 25.15 7.94 -13.39
CA ASN A 30 23.99 8.84 -13.36
C ASN A 30 23.80 9.57 -12.00
N GLY A 31 24.73 9.39 -11.05
CA GLY A 31 24.74 10.14 -9.78
C GLY A 31 23.65 9.73 -8.79
N TRP A 32 23.10 8.52 -8.89
CA TRP A 32 22.07 8.00 -7.97
C TRP A 32 22.68 7.29 -6.75
N LEU A 33 23.93 6.83 -6.85
CA LEU A 33 24.75 6.48 -5.70
C LEU A 33 25.77 7.58 -5.48
N LYS A 34 25.71 8.26 -4.32
CA LYS A 34 26.80 9.10 -3.83
C LYS A 34 27.87 8.19 -3.21
N ASP A 35 29.11 8.41 -3.61
CA ASP A 35 30.28 7.92 -2.88
C ASP A 35 30.39 8.76 -1.60
N ASP A 36 29.96 8.20 -0.48
CA ASP A 36 30.26 8.74 0.85
C ASP A 36 31.65 8.21 1.26
N ASP A 37 32.69 8.82 0.71
CA ASP A 37 34.00 8.91 1.35
C ASP A 37 34.06 10.29 2.03
N ASP A 38 33.98 10.33 3.36
CA ASP A 38 34.80 11.18 4.22
C ASP A 38 34.50 10.95 5.73
N ASP A 39 35.58 10.64 6.44
CA ASP A 39 35.93 10.89 7.86
C ASP A 39 35.41 10.02 9.04
N ASP A 40 36.42 9.32 9.61
CA ASP A 40 36.76 9.14 11.03
C ASP A 40 35.82 8.34 11.96
N ASP A 41 36.12 7.04 12.10
CA ASP A 41 36.27 6.30 13.37
C ASP A 41 36.31 4.79 13.08
N ARG A 42 37.48 4.27 12.66
CA ARG A 42 37.70 2.82 12.55
C ARG A 42 38.01 2.24 13.93
N GLU A 43 36.97 1.86 14.68
CA GLU A 43 37.11 0.75 15.62
C GLU A 43 37.21 -0.56 14.83
N GLU A 44 38.34 -1.21 15.01
CA GLU A 44 38.71 -2.51 14.47
C GLU A 44 37.77 -3.59 15.03
N ILE A 45 36.65 -3.87 14.35
CA ILE A 45 35.84 -5.06 14.66
C ILE A 45 36.48 -6.24 13.94
N GLU A 46 37.33 -6.95 14.67
CA GLU A 46 37.77 -8.29 14.33
C GLU A 46 36.54 -9.16 14.00
N ALA A 47 36.52 -9.75 12.81
CA ALA A 47 35.50 -10.71 12.43
C ALA A 47 35.65 -11.98 13.29
N GLU A 48 34.99 -11.99 14.45
CA GLU A 48 34.83 -13.17 15.28
C GLU A 48 34.10 -14.25 14.47
N LYS A 49 34.82 -15.35 14.22
CA LYS A 49 34.26 -16.61 13.73
C LYS A 49 33.08 -17.01 14.62
N LEU A 50 31.87 -16.92 14.07
CA LEU A 50 30.67 -17.53 14.62
C LEU A 50 30.94 -19.01 14.91
N THR A 51 31.16 -19.33 16.18
CA THR A 51 31.24 -20.70 16.68
C THR A 51 29.84 -21.17 17.03
N ALA A 52 29.59 -22.47 16.85
CA ALA A 52 28.28 -23.14 16.99
C ALA A 52 27.57 -22.93 18.34
N VAL A 53 28.23 -22.33 19.34
CA VAL A 53 27.66 -21.97 20.64
C VAL A 53 26.64 -20.81 20.51
N ASN A 54 26.81 -19.90 19.54
CA ASN A 54 25.88 -18.77 19.36
C ASN A 54 24.53 -19.15 18.72
N MET A 55 24.44 -20.31 18.05
CA MET A 55 23.17 -20.79 17.49
C MET A 55 22.22 -21.33 18.58
N VAL A 56 22.75 -21.91 19.66
CA VAL A 56 21.94 -22.44 20.77
C VAL A 56 21.34 -21.32 21.63
N ASN A 57 22.01 -20.18 21.74
CA ASN A 57 21.45 -19.00 22.39
C ASN A 57 20.41 -18.28 21.50
N ALA A 58 20.55 -18.34 20.18
CA ALA A 58 19.54 -17.79 19.27
C ALA A 58 18.19 -18.52 19.43
N ASP A 59 18.19 -19.84 19.55
CA ASP A 59 16.97 -20.63 19.76
C ASP A 59 16.26 -20.30 21.08
N ASN A 60 17.02 -20.06 22.16
CA ASN A 60 16.45 -19.59 23.42
C ASN A 60 15.87 -18.16 23.30
N THR A 61 16.55 -17.26 22.58
CA THR A 61 16.01 -15.90 22.35
C THR A 61 14.78 -15.90 21.44
N VAL A 62 14.69 -16.80 20.47
CA VAL A 62 13.52 -16.93 19.58
C VAL A 62 12.33 -17.52 20.33
N LEU A 63 12.54 -18.51 21.20
CA LEU A 63 11.49 -19.04 22.08
C LEU A 63 11.02 -17.99 23.10
N GLU A 64 11.95 -17.22 23.67
CA GLU A 64 11.62 -16.11 24.56
C GLU A 64 10.84 -15.02 23.81
N GLN A 65 11.24 -14.64 22.61
CA GLN A 65 10.53 -13.67 21.76
C GLN A 65 9.13 -14.14 21.34
N GLN A 66 8.96 -15.43 21.04
CA GLN A 66 7.64 -16.01 20.78
C GLN A 66 6.76 -16.02 22.04
N SER A 67 7.33 -16.33 23.20
CA SER A 67 6.59 -16.28 24.48
C SER A 67 6.22 -14.85 24.90
N LEU A 68 7.08 -13.87 24.60
CA LEU A 68 6.82 -12.45 24.82
C LEU A 68 5.77 -11.91 23.85
N SER A 69 5.84 -12.27 22.57
CA SER A 69 4.84 -11.88 21.55
C SER A 69 3.45 -12.45 21.86
N THR A 70 3.37 -13.72 22.28
CA THR A 70 2.10 -14.33 22.70
C THR A 70 1.56 -13.71 23.99
N LEU A 71 2.43 -13.31 24.92
CA LEU A 71 2.02 -12.59 26.12
C LEU A 71 1.51 -11.19 25.78
N ASP A 72 2.19 -10.48 24.89
CA ASP A 72 1.84 -9.13 24.46
C ASP A 72 0.49 -9.12 23.73
N PHE A 73 0.23 -10.09 22.85
CA PHE A 73 -1.08 -10.26 22.23
C PHE A 73 -2.19 -10.52 23.26
N ARG A 74 -1.91 -11.32 24.29
CA ARG A 74 -2.88 -11.60 25.36
C ARG A 74 -3.12 -10.38 26.23
N VAL A 75 -2.07 -9.62 26.57
CA VAL A 75 -2.18 -8.36 27.29
C VAL A 75 -2.99 -7.36 26.48
N HIS A 76 -2.69 -7.21 25.19
CA HIS A 76 -3.44 -6.35 24.28
C HIS A 76 -4.92 -6.76 24.16
N HIS A 77 -5.22 -8.06 24.09
CA HIS A 77 -6.59 -8.56 24.12
C HIS A 77 -7.30 -8.22 25.43
N LEU A 78 -6.62 -8.35 26.58
CA LEU A 78 -7.16 -7.98 27.88
C LEU A 78 -7.38 -6.47 28.00
N GLU A 79 -6.45 -5.66 27.51
CA GLU A 79 -6.57 -4.21 27.45
C GLU A 79 -7.73 -3.79 26.56
N LYS A 80 -7.89 -4.38 25.37
CA LYS A 80 -9.04 -4.15 24.50
C LYS A 80 -10.35 -4.53 25.18
N SER A 81 -10.37 -5.66 25.89
CA SER A 81 -11.57 -6.19 26.55
C SER A 81 -11.97 -5.38 27.79
N ILE A 82 -11.00 -4.81 28.52
CA ILE A 82 -11.21 -4.10 29.78
C ILE A 82 -11.34 -2.59 29.57
N LEU A 83 -10.53 -2.00 28.69
CA LEU A 83 -10.44 -0.56 28.45
C LEU A 83 -11.14 -0.11 27.16
N GLY A 84 -11.56 -1.05 26.29
CA GLY A 84 -12.22 -0.71 25.02
C GLY A 84 -11.30 0.03 24.04
N PHE A 85 -9.98 -0.20 24.12
CA PHE A 85 -9.01 0.48 23.28
C PHE A 85 -9.00 -0.12 21.87
N ASP A 86 -9.28 0.69 20.85
CA ASP A 86 -9.22 0.31 19.43
C ASP A 86 -8.12 1.14 18.75
N PRO A 87 -7.05 0.52 18.23
CA PRO A 87 -5.87 1.25 17.74
C PRO A 87 -6.14 2.10 16.49
N ILE A 88 -7.26 1.85 15.79
CA ILE A 88 -7.62 2.50 14.52
C ILE A 88 -8.20 3.91 14.75
N THR A 89 -8.90 4.14 15.87
CA THR A 89 -9.64 5.40 16.05
C THR A 89 -8.94 6.44 16.91
N LYS A 90 -7.83 6.10 17.61
CA LYS A 90 -7.14 6.99 18.60
C LYS A 90 -8.12 7.81 19.47
N LYS A 91 -9.31 7.27 19.69
CA LYS A 91 -10.37 7.89 20.48
C LYS A 91 -10.76 6.84 21.48
N ALA A 92 -10.24 6.99 22.69
CA ALA A 92 -10.76 6.31 23.85
C ALA A 92 -12.17 6.88 24.11
N SER A 93 -13.20 6.36 23.42
CA SER A 93 -14.59 6.83 23.53
C SER A 93 -15.21 6.57 24.91
N ALA A 94 -14.42 6.00 25.83
CA ALA A 94 -14.80 5.73 27.20
C ALA A 94 -13.77 6.26 28.21
N HIS A 95 -13.02 7.35 27.96
CA HIS A 95 -11.99 7.81 28.91
C HIS A 95 -12.23 9.13 29.65
N GLU A 96 -13.26 9.91 29.29
CA GLU A 96 -13.62 11.08 30.11
C GLU A 96 -14.62 10.76 31.23
N LYS A 97 -15.50 9.76 31.04
CA LYS A 97 -16.48 9.38 32.07
C LYS A 97 -16.04 8.25 33.00
N PHE A 98 -14.92 7.59 32.70
CA PHE A 98 -14.52 6.35 33.39
C PHE A 98 -13.28 6.51 34.28
N LYS A 99 -12.60 7.66 34.27
CA LYS A 99 -11.45 7.91 35.15
C LYS A 99 -11.84 8.21 36.60
N GLU A 100 -13.10 8.60 36.85
CA GLU A 100 -13.56 9.03 38.17
C GLU A 100 -14.42 8.00 38.93
N GLN A 101 -14.78 6.87 38.33
CA GLN A 101 -15.72 5.93 38.94
C GLN A 101 -15.13 4.54 39.18
N LEU A 102 -14.43 4.41 40.31
CA LEU A 102 -14.19 3.18 41.09
C LEU A 102 -13.51 2.00 40.35
N SER A 103 -12.88 1.09 41.11
CA SER A 103 -12.33 -0.14 40.52
C SER A 103 -13.45 -0.95 39.86
N LEU A 104 -13.19 -1.53 38.68
CA LEU A 104 -14.14 -2.41 37.95
C LEU A 104 -14.79 -3.46 38.86
N LEU A 105 -14.01 -3.96 39.82
CA LEU A 105 -14.47 -4.90 40.84
C LEU A 105 -15.62 -4.35 41.70
N LYS A 106 -15.54 -3.09 42.15
CA LYS A 106 -16.61 -2.44 42.93
C LYS A 106 -17.87 -2.24 42.10
N ARG A 107 -17.73 -1.92 40.81
CA ARG A 107 -18.86 -1.80 39.88
C ARG A 107 -19.53 -3.14 39.61
N VAL A 108 -18.75 -4.21 39.45
CA VAL A 108 -19.29 -5.57 39.33
C VAL A 108 -20.03 -5.95 40.62
N ASP A 109 -19.50 -5.60 41.79
CA ASP A 109 -20.18 -5.84 43.06
C ASP A 109 -21.46 -4.99 43.23
N GLU A 110 -21.48 -3.75 42.75
CA GLU A 110 -22.68 -2.89 42.72
C GLU A 110 -23.73 -3.45 41.76
N ILE A 111 -23.36 -3.83 40.53
CA ILE A 111 -24.26 -4.47 39.56
C ILE A 111 -24.77 -5.80 40.12
N LYS A 112 -23.92 -6.59 40.79
CA LYS A 112 -24.33 -7.84 41.44
C LYS A 112 -25.30 -7.57 42.57
N LYS A 113 -25.13 -6.50 43.34
CA LYS A 113 -26.08 -6.10 44.38
C LYS A 113 -27.40 -5.65 43.78
N GLU A 114 -27.38 -4.76 42.78
CA GLU A 114 -28.58 -4.31 42.07
C GLU A 114 -29.32 -5.47 41.42
N PHE A 115 -28.62 -6.38 40.76
CA PHE A 115 -29.19 -7.58 40.16
C PHE A 115 -29.83 -8.51 41.21
N ASN A 116 -29.17 -8.71 42.35
CA ASN A 116 -29.74 -9.48 43.46
C ASN A 116 -30.93 -8.78 44.13
N THR A 117 -30.95 -7.44 44.16
CA THR A 117 -32.10 -6.66 44.63
C THR A 117 -33.28 -6.79 43.67
N ILE A 118 -33.05 -6.71 42.35
CA ILE A 118 -34.06 -6.91 41.31
C ILE A 118 -34.67 -8.33 41.35
N ILE A 119 -33.86 -9.34 41.64
CA ILE A 119 -34.33 -10.73 41.84
C ILE A 119 -35.23 -10.85 43.08
N ARG A 120 -35.01 -10.03 44.11
CA ARG A 120 -35.73 -10.10 45.38
C ARG A 120 -36.97 -9.20 45.45
N GLU A 121 -36.99 -8.07 44.76
CA GLU A 121 -38.06 -7.06 44.86
C GLU A 121 -39.22 -7.28 43.88
N ARG A 122 -39.03 -8.08 42.82
CA ARG A 122 -40.06 -8.34 41.82
C ARG A 122 -40.65 -9.73 42.03
N ASP A 123 -41.85 -9.82 42.60
CA ASP A 123 -42.66 -11.05 42.80
C ASP A 123 -42.99 -11.84 41.50
N GLY A 124 -42.39 -11.48 40.35
CA GLY A 124 -42.42 -12.22 39.08
C GLY A 124 -41.06 -12.81 38.67
N ALA A 125 -40.06 -12.81 39.55
CA ALA A 125 -38.69 -13.26 39.27
C ALA A 125 -38.50 -14.79 39.34
N ASP A 126 -39.54 -15.58 39.62
CA ASP A 126 -39.48 -17.06 39.52
C ASP A 126 -39.10 -17.51 38.10
N GLY A 127 -39.54 -16.77 37.08
CA GLY A 127 -39.15 -17.02 35.69
C GLY A 127 -37.67 -16.72 35.41
N LEU A 128 -37.09 -15.70 36.06
CA LEU A 128 -35.67 -15.37 35.91
C LEU A 128 -34.78 -16.33 36.70
N LYS A 129 -35.23 -16.76 37.88
CA LYS A 129 -34.54 -17.78 38.68
C LYS A 129 -34.56 -19.14 37.98
N SER A 130 -35.70 -19.54 37.44
CA SER A 130 -35.86 -20.72 36.59
C SER A 130 -35.00 -20.61 35.32
N PHE A 131 -34.97 -19.44 34.67
CA PHE A 131 -34.08 -19.20 33.53
C PHE A 131 -32.61 -19.27 33.92
N LEU A 132 -32.21 -18.76 35.08
CA LEU A 132 -30.83 -18.84 35.56
C LEU A 132 -30.44 -20.28 35.89
N GLU A 133 -31.36 -21.07 36.44
CA GLU A 133 -31.16 -22.49 36.75
C GLU A 133 -31.11 -23.34 35.47
N ILE A 134 -31.96 -23.05 34.48
CA ILE A 134 -31.88 -23.62 33.13
C ILE A 134 -30.59 -23.16 32.44
N TYR A 135 -30.21 -21.90 32.57
CA TYR A 135 -28.97 -21.40 32.01
C TYR A 135 -27.77 -22.05 32.66
N ASP A 136 -27.77 -22.33 33.97
CA ASP A 136 -26.66 -23.03 34.63
C ASP A 136 -26.57 -24.49 34.15
N GLN A 137 -27.71 -25.17 34.00
CA GLN A 137 -27.81 -26.52 33.42
C GLN A 137 -27.38 -26.58 31.95
N VAL A 138 -27.70 -25.55 31.16
CA VAL A 138 -27.42 -25.48 29.72
C VAL A 138 -26.14 -24.67 29.45
N SER A 139 -25.51 -24.08 30.48
CA SER A 139 -24.28 -23.27 30.35
C SER A 139 -23.13 -24.12 29.84
N GLU A 140 -23.14 -25.40 30.19
CA GLU A 140 -22.18 -26.38 29.69
C GLU A 140 -22.32 -26.64 28.19
N LEU A 141 -23.54 -26.50 27.64
CA LEU A 141 -23.84 -26.63 26.21
C LEU A 141 -23.71 -25.29 25.47
N ILE A 142 -24.08 -24.16 26.09
CA ILE A 142 -24.09 -22.83 25.46
C ILE A 142 -22.71 -22.16 25.48
N SER A 143 -21.75 -22.68 26.27
CA SER A 143 -20.40 -22.12 26.28
C SER A 143 -19.76 -22.26 24.89
N PRO A 144 -19.51 -21.15 24.17
CA PRO A 144 -19.01 -21.17 22.79
C PRO A 144 -17.60 -21.78 22.66
N PHE A 145 -16.95 -22.04 23.80
CA PHE A 145 -15.65 -22.68 23.90
C PHE A 145 -15.72 -24.22 23.93
N LYS A 146 -16.88 -24.81 24.27
CA LYS A 146 -17.10 -26.27 24.23
C LYS A 146 -17.79 -26.70 22.93
N ASP A 147 -18.67 -25.86 22.39
CA ASP A 147 -19.46 -26.11 21.16
C ASP A 147 -18.81 -25.59 19.86
N SER A 148 -17.61 -25.03 19.93
CA SER A 148 -16.82 -24.91 18.70
C SER A 148 -16.63 -26.32 18.16
N ALA A 149 -17.05 -26.60 16.92
CA ALA A 149 -16.90 -27.92 16.27
C ALA A 149 -15.49 -28.52 16.47
N LEU A 150 -14.48 -27.65 16.62
CA LEU A 150 -13.08 -27.96 16.93
C LEU A 150 -12.85 -28.62 18.31
N ALA A 151 -13.63 -28.31 19.35
CA ALA A 151 -13.46 -28.88 20.69
C ALA A 151 -14.04 -30.29 20.80
N MET A 152 -15.20 -30.54 20.18
CA MET A 152 -15.79 -31.88 20.09
C MET A 152 -14.94 -32.80 19.18
N GLU A 153 -14.43 -32.27 18.07
CA GLU A 153 -13.51 -32.97 17.17
C GLU A 153 -12.16 -33.31 17.84
N ARG A 154 -11.64 -32.43 18.72
CA ARG A 154 -10.43 -32.69 19.50
C ARG A 154 -10.55 -33.87 20.46
N VAL A 155 -11.73 -34.09 21.05
CA VAL A 155 -12.03 -35.15 22.02
C VAL A 155 -12.43 -36.46 21.33
N ILE A 156 -13.11 -36.40 20.18
CA ILE A 156 -13.66 -37.58 19.49
C ILE A 156 -12.65 -38.21 18.52
N LEU A 157 -11.78 -37.43 17.87
CA LEU A 157 -10.83 -37.99 16.92
C LEU A 157 -9.66 -38.68 17.64
N THR A 158 -9.52 -39.98 17.39
CA THR A 158 -8.32 -40.74 17.75
C THR A 158 -7.09 -40.13 17.07
N PRO A 159 -5.88 -40.24 17.67
CA PRO A 159 -4.67 -39.69 17.07
C PRO A 159 -4.38 -40.27 15.67
N GLU A 160 -4.83 -41.49 15.41
CA GLU A 160 -4.74 -42.16 14.10
C GLU A 160 -5.64 -41.49 13.05
N ALA A 161 -6.89 -41.15 13.40
CA ALA A 161 -7.78 -40.42 12.50
C ALA A 161 -7.26 -39.01 12.19
N LYS A 162 -6.61 -38.34 13.16
CA LYS A 162 -5.95 -37.04 12.92
C LYS A 162 -4.78 -37.18 11.95
N ALA A 163 -3.99 -38.24 12.06
CA ALA A 163 -2.88 -38.50 11.14
C ALA A 163 -3.39 -38.80 9.73
N GLU A 164 -4.50 -39.54 9.59
CA GLU A 164 -5.14 -39.81 8.30
C GLU A 164 -5.68 -38.53 7.67
N ILE A 165 -6.36 -37.67 8.43
CA ILE A 165 -6.86 -36.37 7.94
C ILE A 165 -5.71 -35.47 7.47
N VAL A 166 -4.63 -35.37 8.27
CA VAL A 166 -3.45 -34.59 7.88
C VAL A 166 -2.79 -35.18 6.63
N ALA A 167 -2.72 -36.51 6.51
CA ALA A 167 -2.18 -37.16 5.32
C ALA A 167 -3.07 -36.93 4.09
N SER A 168 -4.40 -37.00 4.23
CA SER A 168 -5.35 -36.75 3.14
C SER A 168 -5.35 -35.29 2.68
N SER A 169 -5.12 -34.34 3.60
CA SER A 169 -5.08 -32.90 3.31
C SER A 169 -3.66 -32.36 3.14
N SER A 170 -2.64 -33.22 3.07
CA SER A 170 -1.23 -32.80 3.01
C SER A 170 -0.92 -31.92 1.80
N GLU A 171 -1.48 -32.26 0.63
CA GLU A 171 -1.32 -31.47 -0.60
C GLU A 171 -1.98 -30.10 -0.48
N GLU A 172 -3.20 -30.04 0.07
CA GLU A 172 -3.92 -28.79 0.30
C GLU A 172 -3.19 -27.89 1.31
N LEU A 173 -2.66 -28.47 2.40
CA LEU A 173 -1.84 -27.74 3.38
C LEU A 173 -0.54 -27.23 2.76
N GLY A 174 0.06 -27.99 1.84
CA GLY A 174 1.23 -27.56 1.07
C GLY A 174 0.92 -26.34 0.20
N LEU A 175 -0.20 -26.37 -0.54
CA LEU A 175 -0.67 -25.23 -1.34
C LEU A 175 -0.99 -24.02 -0.46
N VAL A 176 -1.64 -24.21 0.68
CA VAL A 176 -1.93 -23.12 1.63
C VAL A 176 -0.64 -22.53 2.20
N ALA A 177 0.36 -23.34 2.53
CA ALA A 177 1.65 -22.87 3.00
C ALA A 177 2.40 -22.06 1.93
N GLU A 178 2.37 -22.50 0.67
CA GLU A 178 2.95 -21.76 -0.45
C GLU A 178 2.23 -20.44 -0.69
N ASN A 179 0.89 -20.44 -0.66
CA ASN A 179 0.09 -19.22 -0.79
C ASN A 179 0.34 -18.25 0.37
N LEU A 180 0.47 -18.74 1.61
CA LEU A 180 0.80 -17.91 2.76
C LEU A 180 2.20 -17.30 2.64
N LYS A 181 3.17 -18.06 2.11
CA LYS A 181 4.51 -17.54 1.82
C LYS A 181 4.46 -16.44 0.75
N GLN A 182 3.68 -16.63 -0.32
CA GLN A 182 3.49 -15.60 -1.34
C GLN A 182 2.80 -14.35 -0.76
N ILE A 183 1.82 -14.53 0.15
CA ILE A 183 1.17 -13.42 0.83
C ILE A 183 2.16 -12.65 1.71
N ASP A 184 3.03 -13.35 2.45
CA ASP A 184 4.07 -12.73 3.29
C ASP A 184 5.08 -11.92 2.45
N GLU A 185 5.52 -12.50 1.33
CA GLU A 185 6.37 -11.80 0.35
C GLU A 185 5.67 -10.54 -0.20
N LEU A 186 4.39 -10.62 -0.55
CA LEU A 186 3.61 -9.50 -1.06
C LEU A 186 3.28 -8.45 0.01
N GLN A 187 3.15 -8.84 1.28
CA GLN A 187 2.87 -7.94 2.39
C GLN A 187 4.00 -6.91 2.54
N THR A 188 5.25 -7.31 2.33
CA THR A 188 6.39 -6.38 2.36
C THR A 188 6.31 -5.27 1.31
N ILE A 189 5.71 -5.56 0.15
CA ILE A 189 5.51 -4.60 -0.94
C ILE A 189 4.34 -3.66 -0.65
N ILE A 190 3.27 -4.18 -0.04
CA ILE A 190 2.09 -3.39 0.34
C ILE A 190 2.42 -2.44 1.49
N GLU A 191 3.25 -2.88 2.44
CA GLU A 191 3.71 -2.07 3.57
C GLU A 191 4.91 -1.17 3.24
N ALA A 192 5.32 -1.14 1.98
CA ALA A 192 6.45 -0.35 1.53
C ALA A 192 6.23 1.15 1.87
N PRO A 193 7.28 1.83 2.34
CA PRO A 193 7.18 3.19 2.90
C PRO A 193 6.65 4.23 1.91
N GLU A 194 6.75 3.96 0.60
CA GLU A 194 6.26 4.79 -0.49
C GLU A 194 4.72 4.92 -0.47
N PHE A 195 4.02 3.87 -0.03
CA PHE A 195 2.54 3.87 0.04
C PHE A 195 2.01 4.47 1.34
N LYS A 196 2.82 4.55 2.40
CA LYS A 196 2.43 5.12 3.71
C LYS A 196 2.13 6.64 3.66
N GLY A 197 2.43 7.30 2.53
CA GLY A 197 2.14 8.71 2.28
C GLY A 197 0.99 8.98 1.30
N LEU A 198 0.42 7.94 0.67
CA LEU A 198 -0.51 8.11 -0.45
C LEU A 198 -1.80 8.84 -0.04
N ASP A 199 -2.32 8.57 1.15
CA ASP A 199 -3.50 9.24 1.72
C ASP A 199 -3.30 10.76 1.93
N ARG A 200 -2.04 11.21 2.06
CA ARG A 200 -1.69 12.63 2.18
C ARG A 200 -1.41 13.27 0.83
N LEU A 201 -0.87 12.50 -0.11
CA LEU A 201 -0.52 12.97 -1.46
C LEU A 201 -1.76 13.08 -2.37
N LEU A 202 -2.75 12.20 -2.21
CA LEU A 202 -3.98 12.22 -3.01
C LEU A 202 -4.76 13.54 -2.87
N PRO A 203 -5.04 14.07 -1.66
CA PRO A 203 -5.70 15.37 -1.51
C PRO A 203 -4.86 16.55 -2.02
N GLN A 204 -3.53 16.41 -2.08
CA GLN A 204 -2.63 17.43 -2.64
C GLN A 204 -2.56 17.37 -4.17
N LEU A 205 -2.79 16.20 -4.76
CA LEU A 205 -2.81 16.01 -6.21
C LEU A 205 -4.09 16.58 -6.85
N THR A 206 -5.24 16.46 -6.18
CA THR A 206 -6.52 16.98 -6.69
C THR A 206 -6.48 18.46 -7.08
N PRO A 207 -5.98 19.41 -6.27
CA PRO A 207 -5.89 20.80 -6.69
C PRO A 207 -4.89 20.99 -7.84
N ILE A 208 -3.78 20.25 -7.86
CA ILE A 208 -2.79 20.32 -8.95
C ILE A 208 -3.41 19.85 -10.27
N GLU A 209 -4.19 18.78 -10.26
CA GLU A 209 -4.91 18.28 -11.43
C GLU A 209 -5.88 19.32 -11.98
N THR A 210 -6.66 19.97 -11.10
CA THR A 210 -7.59 21.03 -11.53
C THR A 210 -6.86 22.23 -12.15
N ILE A 211 -5.73 22.64 -11.56
CA ILE A 211 -4.89 23.72 -12.09
C ILE A 211 -4.31 23.32 -13.45
N HIS A 212 -3.84 22.07 -13.59
CA HIS A 212 -3.29 21.57 -14.84
C HIS A 212 -4.32 21.53 -15.97
N ILE A 213 -5.57 21.14 -15.67
CA ILE A 213 -6.68 21.17 -16.64
C ILE A 213 -6.95 22.61 -17.10
N ASP A 214 -7.00 23.57 -16.18
CA ASP A 214 -7.20 24.99 -16.51
C ASP A 214 -6.03 25.56 -17.33
N GLN A 215 -4.79 25.19 -16.97
CA GLN A 215 -3.59 25.56 -17.74
C GLN A 215 -3.62 25.00 -19.16
N ALA A 216 -4.00 23.73 -19.33
CA ALA A 216 -4.13 23.10 -20.64
C ALA A 216 -5.21 23.79 -21.50
N ALA A 217 -6.35 24.16 -20.89
CA ALA A 217 -7.39 24.91 -21.57
C ALA A 217 -6.90 26.29 -22.05
N LYS A 218 -6.24 27.05 -21.17
CA LYS A 218 -5.66 28.36 -21.50
C LYS A 218 -4.56 28.27 -22.56
N MET A 219 -3.72 27.24 -22.49
CA MET A 219 -2.68 27.00 -23.49
C MET A 219 -3.29 26.73 -24.87
N ASN A 220 -4.34 25.91 -24.93
CA ASN A 220 -5.05 25.63 -26.18
C ASN A 220 -5.73 26.88 -26.74
N GLU A 221 -6.38 27.68 -25.90
CA GLU A 221 -6.99 28.95 -26.33
C GLU A 221 -5.94 29.92 -26.89
N SER A 222 -4.82 30.10 -26.18
CA SER A 222 -3.73 30.96 -26.64
C SER A 222 -3.11 30.44 -27.93
N SER A 223 -2.90 29.13 -28.04
CA SER A 223 -2.39 28.49 -29.25
C SER A 223 -3.33 28.72 -30.43
N ALA A 224 -4.63 28.50 -30.25
CA ALA A 224 -5.64 28.77 -31.28
C ALA A 224 -5.65 30.25 -31.71
N ARG A 225 -5.50 31.17 -30.76
CA ARG A 225 -5.41 32.61 -31.06
C ARG A 225 -4.16 32.96 -31.87
N ILE A 226 -3.01 32.38 -31.52
CA ILE A 226 -1.76 32.59 -32.26
C ILE A 226 -1.86 32.03 -33.68
N THR A 227 -2.41 30.82 -33.83
CA THR A 227 -2.64 30.19 -35.14
C THR A 227 -3.58 31.05 -35.99
N CYS A 228 -4.69 31.54 -35.42
CA CYS A 228 -5.59 32.46 -36.12
C CYS A 228 -4.90 33.77 -36.53
N LEU A 229 -4.01 34.31 -35.68
CA LEU A 229 -3.25 35.52 -36.00
C LEU A 229 -2.25 35.25 -37.15
N LEU A 230 -1.58 34.10 -37.14
CA LEU A 230 -0.69 33.67 -38.21
C LEU A 230 -1.44 33.46 -39.53
N GLU A 231 -2.63 32.87 -39.50
CA GLU A 231 -3.50 32.74 -40.67
C GLU A 231 -3.90 34.10 -41.24
N LYS A 232 -4.30 35.04 -40.38
CA LYS A 232 -4.61 36.42 -40.80
C LYS A 232 -3.39 37.13 -41.39
N TYR A 233 -2.24 36.98 -40.77
CA TYR A 233 -0.99 37.54 -41.27
C TYR A 233 -0.64 36.97 -42.64
N ASN A 234 -0.70 35.65 -42.80
CA ASN A 234 -0.49 34.99 -44.09
C ASN A 234 -1.49 35.46 -45.15
N GLY A 235 -2.76 35.66 -44.77
CA GLY A 235 -3.77 36.25 -45.63
C GLY A 235 -3.39 37.67 -46.09
N ILE A 236 -2.98 38.54 -45.17
CA ILE A 236 -2.53 39.91 -45.49
C ILE A 236 -1.32 39.87 -46.43
N VAL A 237 -0.31 39.04 -46.13
CA VAL A 237 0.89 38.90 -46.97
C VAL A 237 0.53 38.40 -48.37
N ASN A 238 -0.41 37.46 -48.49
CA ASN A 238 -0.86 36.98 -49.79
C ASN A 238 -1.58 38.08 -50.59
N THR A 239 -2.52 38.80 -49.96
CA THR A 239 -3.19 39.93 -50.63
C THR A 239 -2.23 41.05 -51.03
N LEU A 240 -1.23 41.33 -50.19
CA LEU A 240 -0.20 42.33 -50.49
C LEU A 240 0.66 41.87 -51.67
N SER A 241 1.02 40.59 -51.71
CA SER A 241 1.76 39.99 -52.84
C SER A 241 0.95 40.06 -54.14
N GLU A 242 -0.35 39.77 -54.10
CA GLU A 242 -1.24 39.91 -55.25
C GLU A 242 -1.33 41.36 -55.74
N ILE A 243 -1.43 42.33 -54.82
CA ILE A 243 -1.42 43.76 -55.17
C ILE A 243 -0.10 44.14 -55.84
N PHE A 244 1.05 43.72 -55.29
CA PHE A 244 2.35 44.00 -55.90
C PHE A 244 2.48 43.39 -57.31
N ILE A 245 2.01 42.16 -57.51
CA ILE A 245 1.98 41.54 -58.84
C ILE A 245 1.09 42.34 -59.79
N SER A 246 -0.09 42.79 -59.34
CA SER A 246 -1.00 43.60 -60.16
C SER A 246 -0.38 44.95 -60.55
N TRP A 247 0.35 45.58 -59.63
CA TRP A 247 1.04 46.83 -59.89
C TRP A 247 2.19 46.66 -60.87
N ASP A 248 2.97 45.59 -60.74
CA ASP A 248 4.04 45.25 -61.68
C ASP A 248 3.50 45.02 -63.10
N GLN A 249 2.36 44.34 -63.22
CA GLN A 249 1.68 44.15 -64.51
C GLN A 249 1.21 45.48 -65.12
N ILE A 250 0.61 46.37 -64.32
CA ILE A 250 0.18 47.70 -64.77
C ILE A 250 1.39 48.52 -65.22
N LEU A 251 2.46 48.53 -64.43
CA LEU A 251 3.68 49.30 -64.71
C LEU A 251 4.36 48.78 -65.99
N SER A 252 4.48 47.46 -66.13
CA SER A 252 5.00 46.80 -67.33
C SER A 252 4.17 47.13 -68.58
N THR A 253 2.84 47.20 -68.44
CA THR A 253 1.95 47.61 -69.53
C THR A 253 2.14 49.07 -69.92
N ILE A 254 2.31 49.96 -68.94
CA ILE A 254 2.62 51.38 -69.18
C ILE A 254 3.97 51.53 -69.88
N ASP A 255 5.01 50.84 -69.41
CA ASP A 255 6.34 50.87 -70.02
C ASP A 255 6.33 50.32 -71.45
N ALA A 256 5.56 49.26 -71.70
CA ALA A 256 5.37 48.73 -73.05
C ALA A 256 4.68 49.75 -73.98
N ASN A 257 3.65 50.45 -73.49
CA ASN A 257 2.95 51.50 -74.23
C ASN A 257 3.84 52.72 -74.50
N ILE A 258 4.61 53.17 -73.50
CA ILE A 258 5.59 54.25 -73.67
C ILE A 258 6.64 53.85 -74.71
N SER A 259 7.20 52.65 -74.59
CA SER A 259 8.16 52.11 -75.56
C SER A 259 7.59 52.06 -76.98
N ALA A 260 6.31 51.70 -77.14
CA ALA A 260 5.64 51.70 -78.43
C ALA A 260 5.48 53.12 -78.99
N LEU A 261 5.07 54.09 -78.17
CA LEU A 261 4.96 55.50 -78.54
C LEU A 261 6.33 56.11 -78.91
N GLU A 262 7.38 55.79 -78.17
CA GLU A 262 8.74 56.25 -78.49
C GLU A 262 9.25 55.71 -79.83
N ARG A 263 8.95 54.45 -80.15
CA ARG A 263 9.27 53.88 -81.47
C ARG A 263 8.48 54.57 -82.58
N ALA A 264 7.20 54.85 -82.36
CA ALA A 264 6.36 55.56 -83.32
C ALA A 264 6.82 57.02 -83.56
N ARG A 265 7.45 57.66 -82.57
CA ARG A 265 8.00 59.02 -82.68
C ARG A 265 9.38 59.07 -83.35
N ARG A 266 10.13 57.97 -83.37
CA ARG A 266 11.47 57.88 -83.96
C ARG A 266 11.48 57.52 -85.44
N ASN A 267 10.35 57.05 -85.98
CA ASN A 267 10.11 56.88 -87.42
C ASN A 267 9.41 58.12 -87.99
#